data_AF-A0A936MQF9-F1
#
_entry.id   AF-A0A936MQF9-F1
#
_cell.length_a   1.000
_cell.length_b   1.000
_cell.length_c   1.000
_cell.angle_alpha   90.00
_cell.angle_beta   90.00
_cell.angle_gamma   90.00
#
_symmetry.space_group_name_H-M   'P 1'
#
loop_
_entity.id
_entity.type
_entity.pdbx_description
1 polymer ?
#
loop_
_entity_poly.entity_id
_entity_poly.type
_entity_poly.pdbx_seq_one_letter_code
_entity_poly.pdbx_strand_id
1 'polypeptide(L)'
;MSSRRRSLRVRTTTTTIGTSALIALGSVGCNRSSAPAPFASTDVSITQPAVSPGQTSASPAASAAPDPDEASVAKALEPYVVTLPNIARRTLYTWTTRAQIEALEKDRVLLTRSESPEHGASFYDQVLDQRAKTNDPLAKVLRTQAFARARFAWPAPFATRLGIGGESYGDELIQVVLKPDAWFVILRISSNDMLVVDANNQPVAMANALAHPERIAAVYFVQDKPATGYRLSMAGPNERLAYREYVICNESMVASYSVGTKEIAAELEAEANALEQYSKHLEMYPIRDEHWQKWMVRLATNVWTKPPNLRFTSQVYEAALAFADSPYLPLTTTLDALVDDLRERRMYDKPFTHVPTATFPRPATLVPSPPPRVVKPKWNGTF
;
A
#
# COMPACT_ATOMS: atom_id res chain seq x y z
N MET A 1 -33.24 43.64 -37.17
CA MET A 1 -33.18 42.49 -36.23
C MET A 1 -31.87 42.58 -35.45
N SER A 2 -32.00 42.56 -34.13
CA SER A 2 -31.04 43.08 -33.15
C SER A 2 -29.85 42.16 -32.89
N SER A 3 -28.64 42.68 -33.08
CA SER A 3 -27.36 42.10 -32.61
C SER A 3 -27.20 42.38 -31.12
N ARG A 4 -27.11 41.34 -30.28
CA ARG A 4 -26.72 41.46 -28.86
C ARG A 4 -25.37 40.78 -28.64
N ARG A 5 -24.30 41.56 -28.62
CA ARG A 5 -23.00 41.18 -28.04
C ARG A 5 -23.11 41.26 -26.52
N ARG A 6 -22.96 40.12 -25.82
CA ARG A 6 -22.71 40.10 -24.37
C ARG A 6 -21.20 40.07 -24.13
N SER A 7 -20.70 41.16 -23.54
CA SER A 7 -19.36 41.28 -22.99
C SER A 7 -19.30 40.56 -21.64
N LEU A 8 -18.44 39.54 -21.52
CA LEU A 8 -18.07 38.93 -20.25
C LEU A 8 -16.84 39.67 -19.71
N ARG A 9 -17.04 40.42 -18.62
CA ARG A 9 -15.95 41.00 -17.82
C ARG A 9 -15.29 39.88 -17.00
N VAL A 10 -14.02 39.61 -17.28
CA VAL A 10 -13.13 38.83 -16.42
C VAL A 10 -12.65 39.76 -15.30
N ARG A 11 -12.98 39.44 -14.03
CA ARG A 11 -12.36 40.04 -12.86
C ARG A 11 -11.16 39.17 -12.46
N THR A 12 -9.96 39.69 -12.67
CA THR A 12 -8.71 39.14 -12.14
C THR A 12 -8.54 39.65 -10.70
N THR A 13 -8.60 38.74 -9.73
CA THR A 13 -8.22 39.03 -8.35
C THR A 13 -6.77 38.60 -8.17
N THR A 14 -5.86 39.57 -8.11
CA THR A 14 -4.44 39.35 -7.79
C THR A 14 -4.30 39.29 -6.27
N THR A 15 -4.05 38.10 -5.73
CA THR A 15 -3.68 37.94 -4.32
C THR A 15 -2.16 37.87 -4.22
N THR A 16 -1.57 38.96 -3.75
CA THR A 16 -0.16 39.07 -3.37
C THR A 16 0.03 38.37 -2.03
N ILE A 17 0.78 37.26 -2.00
CA ILE A 17 1.22 36.64 -0.74
C ILE A 17 2.68 37.03 -0.52
N GLY A 18 2.89 37.70 0.61
CA GLY A 18 4.15 38.27 1.03
C GLY A 18 5.22 37.23 1.35
N THR A 19 6.42 37.57 0.92
CA THR A 19 7.70 36.96 1.28
C THR A 19 7.93 37.08 2.77
N SER A 20 8.25 35.98 3.45
CA SER A 20 8.90 36.01 4.76
C SER A 20 10.13 35.11 4.70
N ALA A 21 11.28 35.77 4.69
CA ALA A 21 12.59 35.17 4.87
C ALA A 21 12.81 34.90 6.37
N LEU A 22 13.36 33.74 6.69
CA LEU A 22 13.96 33.48 8.00
C LEU A 22 15.28 32.75 7.77
N ILE A 23 16.36 33.45 8.11
CA ILE A 23 17.75 32.99 8.17
C ILE A 23 18.07 32.79 9.66
N ALA A 24 18.60 31.62 10.03
CA ALA A 24 19.59 31.40 11.10
C ALA A 24 19.99 29.91 11.05
N LEU A 25 21.20 29.52 10.61
CA LEU A 25 22.50 29.49 11.30
C LEU A 25 22.58 28.54 12.52
N GLY A 26 23.25 27.40 12.28
CA GLY A 26 24.37 26.90 13.08
C GLY A 26 24.06 25.98 14.26
N SER A 27 24.58 24.75 14.25
CA SER A 27 25.77 24.38 15.02
C SER A 27 26.14 22.89 14.91
N VAL A 28 27.44 22.67 15.00
CA VAL A 28 28.21 21.41 14.97
C VAL A 28 28.09 20.68 16.30
N GLY A 29 28.06 19.34 16.28
CA GLY A 29 28.20 18.51 17.49
C GLY A 29 28.65 17.09 17.15
N CYS A 30 29.95 16.84 17.30
CA CYS A 30 30.58 15.51 17.24
C CYS A 30 30.31 14.67 18.52
N ASN A 31 30.63 13.38 18.42
CA ASN A 31 30.90 12.40 19.48
C ASN A 31 29.68 11.80 20.22
N ARG A 32 29.69 10.55 20.68
CA ARG A 32 30.75 9.53 20.83
C ARG A 32 30.11 8.15 20.99
N SER A 33 30.78 7.14 20.46
CA SER A 33 30.58 5.73 20.79
C SER A 33 30.66 5.46 22.29
N SER A 34 29.81 4.57 22.78
CA SER A 34 30.11 3.74 23.96
C SER A 34 29.44 2.37 23.79
N ALA A 35 30.29 1.35 23.71
CA ALA A 35 29.91 -0.05 23.77
C ALA A 35 29.59 -0.44 25.24
N PRO A 36 28.63 -1.33 25.49
CA PRO A 36 28.50 -1.95 26.81
C PRO A 36 29.49 -3.11 26.96
N ALA A 37 30.11 -3.17 28.13
CA ALA A 37 30.95 -4.26 28.60
C ALA A 37 30.11 -5.53 28.89
N PRO A 38 30.73 -6.73 28.85
CA PRO A 38 30.05 -8.00 29.12
C PRO A 38 29.79 -8.18 30.63
N PHE A 39 28.55 -8.55 30.98
CA PHE A 39 28.20 -9.00 32.32
C PHE A 39 28.72 -10.43 32.55
N ALA A 40 29.42 -10.62 33.65
CA ALA A 40 29.88 -11.90 34.14
C ALA A 40 28.71 -12.70 34.74
N SER A 41 28.51 -13.92 34.25
CA SER A 41 27.61 -14.91 34.83
C SER A 41 28.14 -15.36 36.19
N THR A 42 27.33 -15.23 37.24
CA THR A 42 27.59 -15.85 38.54
C THR A 42 26.64 -17.04 38.66
N ASP A 43 27.17 -18.25 38.55
CA ASP A 43 26.45 -19.49 38.85
C ASP A 43 26.21 -19.57 40.36
N VAL A 44 24.94 -19.50 40.76
CA VAL A 44 24.51 -19.83 42.13
C VAL A 44 23.69 -21.12 42.04
N SER A 45 24.33 -22.24 42.38
CA SER A 45 23.66 -23.51 42.65
C SER A 45 22.83 -23.39 43.92
N ILE A 46 21.52 -23.24 43.78
CA ILE A 46 20.56 -23.36 44.89
C ILE A 46 20.00 -24.79 44.86
N THR A 47 20.28 -25.55 45.91
CA THR A 47 19.71 -26.87 46.17
C THR A 47 18.24 -26.71 46.57
N GLN A 48 17.30 -27.18 45.74
CA GLN A 48 15.87 -27.20 46.05
C GLN A 48 15.54 -28.33 47.04
N PRO A 49 14.80 -28.06 48.14
CA PRO A 49 14.23 -29.11 48.97
C PRO A 49 13.03 -29.77 48.27
N ALA A 50 12.90 -31.08 48.45
CA ALA A 50 11.83 -31.91 47.92
C ALA A 50 10.47 -31.46 48.49
N VAL A 51 9.56 -31.05 47.59
CA VAL A 51 8.18 -30.66 47.93
C VAL A 51 7.27 -31.87 47.78
N SER A 52 6.45 -32.09 48.80
CA SER A 52 5.47 -33.18 48.89
C SER A 52 4.40 -33.11 47.79
N PRO A 53 3.92 -34.25 47.27
CA PRO A 53 2.82 -34.30 46.32
C PRO A 53 1.49 -34.22 47.08
N GLY A 54 0.75 -33.13 46.93
CA GLY A 54 -0.62 -33.08 47.44
C GLY A 54 -1.15 -31.68 47.68
N GLN A 55 -1.51 -30.97 46.60
CA GLN A 55 -2.60 -29.99 46.58
C GLN A 55 -2.79 -29.51 45.14
N THR A 56 -3.77 -30.10 44.45
CA THR A 56 -4.29 -29.59 43.16
C THR A 56 -4.99 -28.27 43.46
N SER A 57 -4.21 -27.19 43.51
CA SER A 57 -4.74 -25.84 43.62
C SER A 57 -5.55 -25.57 42.36
N ALA A 58 -6.87 -25.41 42.51
CA ALA A 58 -7.74 -25.01 41.41
C ALA A 58 -7.17 -23.70 40.83
N SER A 59 -6.71 -23.77 39.57
CA SER A 59 -6.21 -22.60 38.87
C SER A 59 -7.33 -21.55 38.87
N PRO A 60 -7.10 -20.33 39.38
CA PRO A 60 -8.12 -19.30 39.38
C PRO A 60 -8.62 -19.12 37.95
N ALA A 61 -9.95 -19.14 37.78
CA ALA A 61 -10.59 -18.93 36.49
C ALA A 61 -9.95 -17.70 35.83
N ALA A 62 -9.34 -17.90 34.66
CA ALA A 62 -8.68 -16.82 33.93
C ALA A 62 -9.68 -15.68 33.77
N SER A 63 -9.40 -14.55 34.42
CA SER A 63 -10.21 -13.34 34.26
C SER A 63 -10.29 -13.06 32.77
N ALA A 64 -11.50 -13.05 32.21
CA ALA A 64 -11.70 -12.69 30.81
C ALA A 64 -11.00 -11.35 30.56
N ALA A 65 -10.24 -11.28 29.48
CA ALA A 65 -9.63 -10.02 29.05
C ALA A 65 -10.77 -9.00 28.84
N PRO A 66 -10.56 -7.71 29.17
CA PRO A 66 -11.57 -6.69 28.92
C PRO A 66 -11.90 -6.63 27.43
N ASP A 67 -13.18 -6.43 27.12
CA ASP A 67 -13.65 -6.27 25.75
C ASP A 67 -12.91 -5.11 25.06
N PRO A 68 -12.55 -5.24 23.77
CA PRO A 68 -11.80 -4.20 23.07
C PRO A 68 -12.67 -2.96 22.90
N ASP A 69 -12.23 -1.85 23.48
CA ASP A 69 -12.87 -0.55 23.28
C ASP A 69 -12.54 0.04 21.90
N GLU A 70 -13.38 0.96 21.42
CA GLU A 70 -13.23 1.58 20.10
C GLU A 70 -11.86 2.23 19.87
N ALA A 71 -11.28 2.86 20.90
CA ALA A 71 -9.98 3.51 20.77
C ALA A 71 -8.84 2.50 20.66
N SER A 72 -8.92 1.36 21.38
CA SER A 72 -7.92 0.30 21.27
C SER A 72 -7.92 -0.33 19.87
N VAL A 73 -9.10 -0.58 19.31
CA VAL A 73 -9.27 -1.12 17.95
C VAL A 73 -8.75 -0.16 16.89
N ALA A 74 -9.15 1.12 16.97
CA ALA A 74 -8.68 2.15 16.04
C ALA A 74 -7.15 2.27 16.07
N LYS A 75 -6.55 2.23 17.26
CA LYS A 75 -5.10 2.26 17.44
C LYS A 75 -4.40 1.02 16.85
N ALA A 76 -5.01 -0.16 16.94
CA ALA A 76 -4.46 -1.37 16.35
C ALA A 76 -4.45 -1.34 14.80
N LEU A 77 -5.46 -0.71 14.19
CA LEU A 77 -5.59 -0.58 12.74
C LEU A 77 -4.84 0.65 12.15
N GLU A 78 -4.58 1.68 12.96
CA GLU A 78 -3.98 2.94 12.54
C GLU A 78 -2.69 2.79 11.70
N PRO A 79 -1.74 1.88 12.02
CA PRO A 79 -0.52 1.70 11.21
C PRO A 79 -0.78 1.35 9.74
N TYR A 80 -1.91 0.72 9.45
CA TYR A 80 -2.28 0.24 8.12
C TYR A 80 -3.08 1.26 7.30
N VAL A 81 -3.57 2.31 7.95
CA VAL A 81 -4.34 3.38 7.30
C VAL A 81 -3.51 4.04 6.22
N VAL A 82 -4.05 4.16 5.01
CA VAL A 82 -3.53 4.97 3.90
C VAL A 82 -4.61 5.94 3.47
N THR A 83 -4.24 7.20 3.23
CA THR A 83 -5.15 8.23 2.70
C THR A 83 -4.37 9.17 1.80
N LEU A 84 -5.03 9.92 0.92
CA LEU A 84 -4.34 10.85 0.00
C LEU A 84 -3.36 11.82 0.69
N PRO A 85 -3.64 12.37 1.88
CA PRO A 85 -2.66 13.20 2.60
C PRO A 85 -1.50 12.42 3.24
N ASN A 86 -1.61 11.10 3.35
CA ASN A 86 -0.62 10.23 3.98
C ASN A 86 -0.46 8.90 3.22
N ILE A 87 0.18 8.96 2.04
CA ILE A 87 0.43 7.82 1.15
C ILE A 87 1.87 7.29 1.22
N ALA A 88 2.84 8.04 1.73
CA ALA A 88 4.23 7.59 1.67
C ALA A 88 4.44 6.37 2.59
N ARG A 89 4.80 5.23 2.00
CA ARG A 89 5.02 3.97 2.72
C ARG A 89 6.36 3.38 2.30
N ARG A 90 7.27 3.28 3.26
CA ARG A 90 8.60 2.70 3.02
C ARG A 90 8.57 1.19 2.99
N THR A 91 7.68 0.56 3.75
CA THR A 91 7.46 -0.88 3.72
C THR A 91 6.21 -1.16 2.92
N LEU A 92 6.34 -2.03 1.93
CA LEU A 92 5.26 -2.49 1.06
C LEU A 92 5.33 -4.00 0.97
N TYR A 93 4.18 -4.63 0.73
CA TYR A 93 4.01 -6.07 0.67
C TYR A 93 3.34 -6.47 -0.63
N THR A 94 3.73 -7.62 -1.16
CA THR A 94 3.25 -8.10 -2.45
C THR A 94 3.10 -9.62 -2.40
N TRP A 95 1.87 -10.08 -2.61
CA TRP A 95 1.54 -11.49 -2.75
C TRP A 95 2.02 -12.00 -4.11
N THR A 96 2.54 -13.22 -4.13
CA THR A 96 3.16 -13.81 -5.32
C THR A 96 3.06 -15.34 -5.26
N THR A 97 3.37 -16.02 -6.36
CA THR A 97 3.38 -17.49 -6.40
C THR A 97 4.73 -18.07 -5.98
N ARG A 98 4.74 -19.34 -5.53
CA ARG A 98 5.97 -20.10 -5.24
C ARG A 98 6.98 -20.07 -6.39
N ALA A 99 6.53 -20.27 -7.63
CA ALA A 99 7.38 -20.21 -8.81
C ALA A 99 8.06 -18.84 -9.00
N GLN A 100 7.38 -17.74 -8.62
CA GLN A 100 7.98 -16.41 -8.66
C GLN A 100 9.01 -16.21 -7.54
N ILE A 101 8.81 -16.81 -6.36
CA ILE A 101 9.82 -16.83 -5.30
C ILE A 101 11.08 -17.57 -5.76
N GLU A 102 10.92 -18.75 -6.37
CA GLU A 102 12.06 -19.53 -6.88
C GLU A 102 12.85 -18.77 -7.96
N ALA A 103 12.16 -18.08 -8.87
CA ALA A 103 12.80 -17.21 -9.85
C ALA A 103 13.54 -16.05 -9.16
N LEU A 104 12.94 -15.45 -8.13
CA LEU A 104 13.53 -14.35 -7.36
C LEU A 104 14.78 -14.79 -6.57
N GLU A 105 14.80 -16.01 -6.04
CA GLU A 105 15.96 -16.62 -5.39
C GLU A 105 17.11 -16.83 -6.36
N LYS A 106 16.80 -17.27 -7.58
CA LYS A 106 17.80 -17.55 -8.60
C LYS A 106 18.37 -16.27 -9.21
N ASP A 107 17.49 -15.40 -9.67
CA ASP A 107 17.86 -14.28 -10.53
C ASP A 107 18.19 -13.01 -9.73
N ARG A 108 17.71 -12.91 -8.48
CA ARG A 108 17.92 -11.76 -7.59
C ARG A 108 17.46 -10.43 -8.20
N VAL A 109 16.39 -10.48 -9.00
CA VAL A 109 15.74 -9.32 -9.62
C VAL A 109 14.29 -9.26 -9.17
N LEU A 110 13.91 -8.18 -8.47
CA LEU A 110 12.56 -7.99 -7.94
C LEU A 110 11.56 -7.61 -9.03
N LEU A 111 11.95 -6.72 -9.95
CA LEU A 111 11.10 -6.18 -11.01
C LEU A 111 11.36 -6.94 -12.32
N THR A 112 10.59 -8.00 -12.57
CA THR A 112 10.81 -8.92 -13.69
C THR A 112 9.88 -8.73 -14.87
N ARG A 113 8.73 -8.08 -14.69
CA ARG A 113 7.67 -8.01 -15.70
C ARG A 113 7.29 -6.57 -16.03
N SER A 114 7.05 -6.31 -17.31
CA SER A 114 6.44 -5.07 -17.79
C SER A 114 4.94 -5.20 -18.06
N GLU A 115 4.44 -6.43 -18.16
CA GLU A 115 3.03 -6.74 -18.36
C GLU A 115 2.75 -8.20 -17.98
N SER A 116 1.48 -8.52 -17.73
CA SER A 116 1.06 -9.90 -17.49
C SER A 116 1.10 -10.69 -18.80
N PRO A 117 1.65 -11.92 -18.82
CA PRO A 117 1.55 -12.80 -19.99
C PRO A 117 0.10 -13.12 -20.36
N GLU A 118 -0.78 -13.19 -19.36
CA GLU A 118 -2.18 -13.61 -19.49
C GLU A 118 -3.12 -12.43 -19.70
N HIS A 119 -2.91 -11.34 -18.95
CA HIS A 119 -3.80 -10.18 -18.93
C HIS A 119 -3.29 -8.98 -19.74
N GLY A 120 -2.04 -9.01 -20.20
CA GLY A 120 -1.40 -7.89 -20.87
C GLY A 120 -1.11 -6.73 -19.92
N ALA A 121 -1.25 -5.51 -20.44
CA ALA A 121 -1.02 -4.28 -19.71
C ALA A 121 -2.07 -4.03 -18.62
N SER A 122 -1.62 -3.63 -17.43
CA SER A 122 -2.51 -3.30 -16.31
C SER A 122 -3.37 -2.07 -16.62
N PHE A 123 -4.41 -1.82 -15.81
CA PHE A 123 -5.18 -0.59 -15.95
C PHE A 123 -4.34 0.65 -15.66
N TYR A 124 -3.42 0.57 -14.68
CA TYR A 124 -2.42 1.59 -14.43
C TYR A 124 -1.64 1.93 -15.70
N ASP A 125 -1.13 0.93 -16.44
CA ASP A 125 -0.36 1.15 -17.67
C ASP A 125 -1.19 1.85 -18.75
N GLN A 126 -2.47 1.49 -18.89
CA GLN A 126 -3.38 2.09 -19.85
C GLN A 126 -3.64 3.57 -19.53
N VAL A 127 -3.87 3.89 -18.25
CA VAL A 127 -4.07 5.27 -17.78
C VAL A 127 -2.80 6.08 -17.97
N LEU A 128 -1.66 5.53 -17.59
CA LEU A 128 -0.36 6.20 -17.72
C LEU A 128 -0.01 6.48 -19.18
N ASP A 129 -0.25 5.51 -20.08
CA ASP A 129 -0.05 5.69 -21.52
C ASP A 129 -0.96 6.79 -22.10
N GLN A 130 -2.24 6.82 -21.67
CA GLN A 130 -3.17 7.88 -22.06
C GLN A 130 -2.71 9.26 -21.57
N ARG A 131 -2.22 9.36 -20.32
CA ARG A 131 -1.66 10.60 -19.75
C ARG A 131 -0.44 11.10 -20.55
N ALA A 132 0.46 10.18 -20.90
CA ALA A 132 1.65 10.51 -21.69
C ALA A 132 1.28 11.03 -23.09
N LYS A 133 0.27 10.44 -23.73
CA LYS A 133 -0.29 10.91 -25.02
C LYS A 133 -0.92 12.31 -24.93
N THR A 134 -1.49 12.66 -23.77
CA THR A 134 -1.99 14.03 -23.50
C THR A 134 -0.89 15.01 -23.08
N ASN A 135 0.38 14.68 -23.30
CA ASN A 135 1.54 15.50 -22.99
C ASN A 135 1.78 15.79 -21.50
N ASP A 136 1.31 14.93 -20.58
CA ASP A 136 1.73 15.01 -19.17
C ASP A 136 3.23 14.68 -19.07
N PRO A 137 4.07 15.60 -18.54
CA PRO A 137 5.52 15.42 -18.52
C PRO A 137 5.97 14.28 -17.61
N LEU A 138 5.32 14.09 -16.46
CA LEU A 138 5.69 13.04 -15.51
C LEU A 138 5.25 11.66 -16.02
N ALA A 139 4.06 11.58 -16.63
CA ALA A 139 3.62 10.35 -17.29
C ALA A 139 4.56 9.93 -18.43
N LYS A 140 5.09 10.88 -19.21
CA LYS A 140 6.11 10.58 -20.24
C LYS A 140 7.38 9.99 -19.64
N VAL A 141 7.86 10.53 -18.52
CA VAL A 141 9.03 10.00 -17.79
C VAL A 141 8.75 8.58 -17.28
N LEU A 142 7.60 8.35 -16.66
CA LEU A 142 7.18 7.04 -16.15
C LEU A 142 6.91 6.01 -17.26
N ARG A 143 6.68 6.46 -18.51
CA ARG A 143 6.58 5.60 -19.70
C ARG A 143 7.93 5.36 -20.38
N THR A 144 9.05 5.53 -19.68
CA THR A 144 10.39 5.17 -20.20
C THR A 144 10.81 3.76 -19.76
N GLN A 145 11.81 3.20 -20.43
CA GLN A 145 12.33 1.87 -20.17
C GLN A 145 12.83 1.68 -18.73
N ALA A 146 13.27 2.77 -18.08
CA ALA A 146 13.72 2.75 -16.69
C ALA A 146 12.60 2.37 -15.70
N PHE A 147 11.34 2.63 -16.07
CA PHE A 147 10.15 2.33 -15.28
C PHE A 147 9.27 1.25 -15.92
N ALA A 148 9.76 0.59 -16.98
CA ALA A 148 8.95 -0.36 -17.74
C ALA A 148 8.59 -1.61 -16.95
N ARG A 149 9.41 -2.01 -15.98
CA ARG A 149 9.16 -3.18 -15.13
C ARG A 149 8.59 -2.71 -13.80
N ALA A 150 7.56 -3.38 -13.34
CA ALA A 150 6.88 -3.00 -12.12
C ALA A 150 6.42 -4.20 -11.31
N ARG A 151 6.10 -3.93 -10.05
CA ARG A 151 5.44 -4.85 -9.14
C ARG A 151 4.37 -4.11 -8.35
N PHE A 152 3.18 -4.69 -8.29
CA PHE A 152 2.07 -4.18 -7.50
C PHE A 152 2.24 -4.60 -6.03
N ALA A 153 2.03 -3.66 -5.13
CA ALA A 153 2.25 -3.84 -3.70
C ALA A 153 1.31 -2.96 -2.87
N TRP A 154 1.23 -3.27 -1.58
CA TRP A 154 0.29 -2.67 -0.63
C TRP A 154 0.94 -2.46 0.75
N PRO A 155 0.46 -1.52 1.56
CA PRO A 155 1.03 -1.25 2.88
C PRO A 155 0.79 -2.38 3.89
N ALA A 156 -0.25 -3.19 3.67
CA ALA A 156 -0.77 -4.19 4.59
C ALA A 156 -1.11 -5.48 3.82
N PRO A 157 -0.51 -6.66 4.12
CA PRO A 157 -0.84 -7.92 3.46
C PRO A 157 -2.34 -8.26 3.47
N PHE A 158 -3.05 -8.03 4.58
CA PHE A 158 -4.48 -8.36 4.67
C PHE A 158 -5.33 -7.61 3.65
N ALA A 159 -4.92 -6.40 3.26
CA ALA A 159 -5.70 -5.49 2.42
C ALA A 159 -5.92 -6.02 0.99
N THR A 160 -5.14 -7.02 0.56
CA THR A 160 -5.25 -7.67 -0.76
C THR A 160 -5.24 -9.18 -0.74
N ARG A 161 -5.22 -9.79 0.45
CA ARG A 161 -5.09 -11.24 0.61
C ARG A 161 -6.19 -12.02 -0.11
N LEU A 162 -7.43 -11.52 -0.06
CA LEU A 162 -8.60 -12.18 -0.65
C LEU A 162 -8.77 -11.91 -2.15
N GLY A 163 -7.85 -11.15 -2.77
CA GLY A 163 -7.92 -10.82 -4.19
C GLY A 163 -9.01 -9.81 -4.54
N ILE A 164 -9.37 -9.74 -5.83
CA ILE A 164 -10.49 -8.95 -6.34
C ILE A 164 -11.18 -9.72 -7.47
N GLY A 165 -12.51 -9.79 -7.48
CA GLY A 165 -13.25 -10.46 -8.56
C GLY A 165 -12.85 -11.91 -8.83
N GLY A 166 -12.39 -12.63 -7.78
CA GLY A 166 -11.92 -14.02 -7.86
C GLY A 166 -10.47 -14.20 -8.33
N GLU A 167 -9.74 -13.13 -8.64
CA GLU A 167 -8.31 -13.20 -8.93
C GLU A 167 -7.52 -13.52 -7.65
N SER A 168 -6.55 -14.43 -7.72
CA SER A 168 -5.60 -14.69 -6.63
C SER A 168 -4.20 -14.23 -7.02
N TYR A 169 -3.52 -13.55 -6.09
CA TYR A 169 -2.15 -13.08 -6.26
C TYR A 169 -1.09 -14.10 -5.81
N GLY A 170 -1.52 -15.30 -5.39
CA GLY A 170 -0.66 -16.34 -4.82
C GLY A 170 -0.64 -16.32 -3.30
N ASP A 171 0.22 -17.16 -2.72
CA ASP A 171 0.23 -17.49 -1.29
C ASP A 171 1.55 -17.15 -0.60
N GLU A 172 2.53 -16.66 -1.37
CA GLU A 172 3.82 -16.24 -0.85
C GLU A 172 3.84 -14.72 -0.69
N LEU A 173 4.49 -14.25 0.37
CA LEU A 173 4.59 -12.83 0.66
C LEU A 173 6.03 -12.35 0.51
N ILE A 174 6.23 -11.28 -0.24
CA ILE A 174 7.47 -10.52 -0.27
C ILE A 174 7.24 -9.21 0.50
N GLN A 175 8.15 -8.88 1.41
CA GLN A 175 8.26 -7.54 1.98
C GLN A 175 9.30 -6.76 1.17
N VAL A 176 8.96 -5.53 0.77
CA VAL A 176 9.84 -4.61 0.06
C VAL A 176 10.02 -3.37 0.91
N VAL A 177 11.27 -3.05 1.22
CA VAL A 177 11.65 -1.84 1.95
C VAL A 177 12.29 -0.86 0.97
N LEU A 178 11.73 0.34 0.87
CA LEU A 178 12.20 1.43 0.05
C LEU A 178 13.26 2.27 0.78
N LYS A 179 14.15 2.89 -0.01
CA LYS A 179 15.15 3.82 0.49
C LYS A 179 14.50 5.02 1.22
N PRO A 180 15.15 5.60 2.24
CA PRO A 180 14.59 6.70 3.02
C PRO A 180 14.33 7.96 2.20
N ASP A 181 14.94 8.06 1.03
CA ASP A 181 14.82 9.22 0.15
C ASP A 181 13.98 8.95 -1.11
N ALA A 182 13.19 7.88 -1.08
CA ALA A 182 12.19 7.55 -2.09
C ALA A 182 11.12 8.64 -2.25
N TRP A 183 10.74 8.87 -3.50
CA TRP A 183 9.59 9.68 -3.88
C TRP A 183 8.45 8.81 -4.40
N PHE A 184 7.24 9.28 -4.15
CA PHE A 184 5.99 8.62 -4.51
C PHE A 184 5.19 9.52 -5.42
N VAL A 185 4.81 9.01 -6.58
CA VAL A 185 3.93 9.71 -7.51
C VAL A 185 2.48 9.36 -7.19
N ILE A 186 1.61 10.35 -7.10
CA ILE A 186 0.17 10.16 -6.88
C ILE A 186 -0.53 10.26 -8.24
N LEU A 187 -1.11 9.15 -8.70
CA LEU A 187 -1.89 9.07 -9.94
C LEU A 187 -3.34 8.72 -9.62
N ARG A 188 -4.22 9.72 -9.72
CA ARG A 188 -5.66 9.58 -9.46
C ARG A 188 -6.44 9.55 -10.78
N ILE A 189 -7.47 8.72 -10.86
CA ILE A 189 -8.37 8.71 -12.02
C ILE A 189 -9.23 9.98 -12.07
N SER A 190 -9.68 10.48 -10.92
CA SER A 190 -10.53 11.67 -10.84
C SER A 190 -9.81 13.00 -11.15
N SER A 191 -8.47 13.01 -11.12
CA SER A 191 -7.65 14.22 -11.30
C SER A 191 -6.80 14.11 -12.55
N ASN A 192 -6.62 15.23 -13.26
CA ASN A 192 -5.64 15.29 -14.35
C ASN A 192 -4.21 15.53 -13.87
N ASP A 193 -4.05 16.13 -12.69
CA ASP A 193 -2.76 16.46 -12.14
C ASP A 193 -2.14 15.25 -11.44
N MET A 194 -0.87 14.98 -11.76
CA MET A 194 -0.02 14.09 -11.00
C MET A 194 0.75 14.89 -9.95
N LEU A 195 0.78 14.39 -8.72
CA LEU A 195 1.51 14.99 -7.61
C LEU A 195 2.67 14.10 -7.20
N VAL A 196 3.67 14.65 -6.52
CA VAL A 196 4.80 13.88 -6.00
C VAL A 196 5.00 14.26 -4.54
N VAL A 197 5.23 13.26 -3.70
CA VAL A 197 5.59 13.44 -2.29
C VAL A 197 6.85 12.64 -1.96
N ASP A 198 7.59 13.06 -0.95
CA ASP A 198 8.71 12.30 -0.41
C ASP A 198 8.27 11.22 0.61
N ALA A 199 9.24 10.51 1.17
CA ALA A 199 9.02 9.48 2.18
C ALA A 199 8.36 9.97 3.48
N ASN A 200 8.32 11.29 3.71
CA ASN A 200 7.69 11.94 4.85
C ASN A 200 6.35 12.61 4.48
N ASN A 201 5.78 12.28 3.31
CA ASN A 201 4.59 12.91 2.73
C ASN A 201 4.73 14.42 2.46
N GLN A 202 5.95 14.95 2.37
CA GLN A 202 6.13 16.34 2.00
C GLN A 202 6.02 16.50 0.48
N PRO A 203 5.29 17.50 -0.02
CA PRO A 203 5.18 17.75 -1.46
C PRO A 203 6.55 18.00 -2.10
N VAL A 204 6.79 17.34 -3.24
CA VAL A 204 7.96 17.56 -4.09
C VAL A 204 7.53 18.37 -5.31
N ALA A 205 8.23 19.49 -5.56
CA ALA A 205 7.96 20.31 -6.73
C ALA A 205 8.14 19.49 -8.03
N MET A 206 7.21 19.65 -8.98
CA MET A 206 7.22 18.90 -10.24
C MET A 206 8.55 19.06 -11.00
N ALA A 207 9.14 20.26 -11.01
CA ALA A 207 10.44 20.49 -11.64
C ALA A 207 11.56 19.61 -11.03
N ASN A 208 11.54 19.40 -9.71
CA ASN A 208 12.49 18.52 -9.03
C ASN A 208 12.23 17.06 -9.38
N ALA A 209 10.97 16.63 -9.44
CA ALA A 209 10.59 15.28 -9.84
C ALA A 209 11.06 14.94 -11.27
N LEU A 210 10.95 15.90 -12.19
CA LEU A 210 11.42 15.75 -13.58
C LEU A 210 12.95 15.79 -13.70
N ALA A 211 13.64 16.55 -12.83
CA ALA A 211 15.10 16.63 -12.82
C ALA A 211 15.76 15.42 -12.15
N HIS A 212 15.07 14.79 -11.20
CA HIS A 212 15.57 13.66 -10.40
C HIS A 212 14.63 12.43 -10.47
N PRO A 213 14.31 11.92 -11.67
CA PRO A 213 13.41 10.78 -11.81
C PRO A 213 13.94 9.52 -11.12
N GLU A 214 15.26 9.41 -10.92
CA GLU A 214 15.91 8.31 -10.22
C GLU A 214 15.42 8.12 -8.78
N ARG A 215 14.82 9.15 -8.16
CA ARG A 215 14.30 9.07 -6.79
C ARG A 215 12.86 8.55 -6.73
N ILE A 216 12.15 8.51 -7.85
CA ILE A 216 10.79 7.98 -7.90
C ILE A 216 10.87 6.47 -7.70
N ALA A 217 10.34 5.98 -6.58
CA ALA A 217 10.36 4.57 -6.23
C ALA A 217 9.08 3.85 -6.66
N ALA A 218 7.94 4.51 -6.44
CA ALA A 218 6.62 3.94 -6.67
C ALA A 218 5.59 4.98 -7.12
N VAL A 219 4.54 4.49 -7.77
CA VAL A 219 3.32 5.26 -8.03
C VAL A 219 2.20 4.75 -7.14
N TYR A 220 1.62 5.61 -6.31
CA TYR A 220 0.33 5.35 -5.68
C TYR A 220 -0.78 5.61 -6.72
N PHE A 221 -1.32 4.53 -7.28
CA PHE A 221 -2.41 4.55 -8.24
C PHE A 221 -3.74 4.34 -7.53
N VAL A 222 -4.73 5.19 -7.81
CA VAL A 222 -6.06 5.05 -7.21
C VAL A 222 -7.19 5.32 -8.21
N GLN A 223 -8.09 4.35 -8.31
CA GLN A 223 -9.39 4.49 -8.98
C GLN A 223 -10.42 5.05 -7.98
N ASP A 224 -10.33 6.36 -7.75
CA ASP A 224 -11.17 7.13 -6.80
C ASP A 224 -12.44 7.71 -7.45
N LYS A 225 -12.73 7.32 -8.69
CA LYS A 225 -13.97 7.64 -9.39
C LYS A 225 -14.68 6.34 -9.73
N PRO A 226 -15.87 6.06 -9.17
CA PRO A 226 -16.68 4.95 -9.68
C PRO A 226 -16.91 5.19 -11.17
N ALA A 227 -16.86 4.15 -11.99
CA ALA A 227 -16.91 4.26 -13.45
C ALA A 227 -18.30 4.68 -13.95
N THR A 228 -18.79 5.85 -13.57
CA THR A 228 -20.03 6.43 -14.11
C THR A 228 -19.74 6.90 -15.54
N GLY A 229 -19.91 6.01 -16.52
CA GLY A 229 -19.92 6.36 -17.94
C GLY A 229 -18.60 6.24 -18.71
N TYR A 230 -17.50 5.77 -18.10
CA TYR A 230 -16.35 5.33 -18.90
C TYR A 230 -16.62 3.92 -19.44
N ARG A 231 -17.21 3.86 -20.64
CA ARG A 231 -17.17 2.66 -21.51
C ARG A 231 -15.72 2.42 -21.96
N LEU A 232 -14.82 2.04 -21.05
CA LEU A 232 -13.64 1.29 -21.47
C LEU A 232 -14.17 -0.08 -21.88
N SER A 233 -14.42 -0.22 -23.19
CA SER A 233 -15.16 -1.28 -23.88
C SER A 233 -14.47 -2.65 -23.86
N MET A 234 -13.79 -3.01 -22.76
CA MET A 234 -13.09 -4.28 -22.59
C MET A 234 -13.40 -4.97 -21.26
N ALA A 235 -14.11 -4.32 -20.33
CA ALA A 235 -14.70 -4.99 -19.17
C ALA A 235 -16.16 -5.32 -19.50
N GLY A 236 -16.60 -6.55 -19.20
CA GLY A 236 -18.02 -6.93 -19.26
C GLY A 236 -18.89 -6.13 -18.28
N PRO A 237 -20.11 -6.58 -17.93
CA PRO A 237 -21.03 -5.89 -17.03
C PRO A 237 -20.52 -5.66 -15.58
N ASN A 238 -19.26 -5.99 -15.28
CA ASN A 238 -18.61 -5.68 -14.02
C ASN A 238 -18.00 -4.28 -14.09
N GLU A 239 -18.75 -3.28 -13.59
CA GLU A 239 -18.21 -1.98 -13.22
C GLU A 239 -16.94 -2.20 -12.37
N ARG A 240 -15.82 -1.60 -12.78
CA ARG A 240 -14.59 -1.73 -11.99
C ARG A 240 -14.80 -1.04 -10.65
N LEU A 241 -14.69 -1.85 -9.60
CA LEU A 241 -14.76 -1.41 -8.21
C LEU A 241 -13.66 -0.37 -7.95
N ALA A 242 -13.86 0.49 -6.95
CA ALA A 242 -12.79 1.38 -6.52
C ALA A 242 -11.66 0.56 -5.90
N TYR A 243 -10.42 0.87 -6.30
CA TYR A 243 -9.24 0.24 -5.75
C TYR A 243 -8.05 1.19 -5.75
N ARG A 244 -7.01 0.80 -4.99
CA ARG A 244 -5.73 1.49 -4.94
C ARG A 244 -4.58 0.49 -4.79
N GLU A 245 -3.43 0.89 -5.29
CA GLU A 245 -2.23 0.06 -5.29
C GLU A 245 -0.98 0.92 -5.34
N TYR A 246 0.13 0.38 -4.86
CA TYR A 246 1.46 0.92 -5.12
C TYR A 246 2.09 0.15 -6.26
N VAL A 247 2.54 0.88 -7.28
CA VAL A 247 3.29 0.34 -8.41
C VAL A 247 4.76 0.63 -8.21
N ILE A 248 5.49 -0.31 -7.63
CA ILE A 248 6.94 -0.21 -7.45
C ILE A 248 7.58 -0.35 -8.84
N CYS A 249 8.22 0.71 -9.31
CA CYS A 249 8.67 0.83 -10.71
C CYS A 249 10.16 1.20 -10.85
N ASN A 250 10.89 1.30 -9.74
CA ASN A 250 12.32 1.59 -9.76
C ASN A 250 13.07 0.78 -8.70
N GLU A 251 13.70 -0.30 -9.15
CA GLU A 251 14.42 -1.23 -8.27
C GLU A 251 15.65 -0.61 -7.61
N SER A 252 16.23 0.44 -8.20
CA SER A 252 17.35 1.16 -7.58
C SER A 252 16.94 1.95 -6.32
N MET A 253 15.63 2.17 -6.11
CA MET A 253 15.08 2.80 -4.90
C MET A 253 14.56 1.80 -3.87
N VAL A 254 14.73 0.50 -4.12
CA VAL A 254 14.50 -0.56 -3.13
C VAL A 254 15.77 -0.69 -2.29
N ALA A 255 15.63 -0.55 -0.97
CA ALA A 255 16.71 -0.75 -0.01
C ALA A 255 16.94 -2.25 0.24
N SER A 256 15.87 -3.02 0.37
CA SER A 256 15.92 -4.48 0.48
C SER A 256 14.57 -5.09 0.15
N TYR A 257 14.55 -6.37 -0.17
CA TYR A 257 13.34 -7.17 -0.13
C TYR A 257 13.61 -8.52 0.55
N SER A 258 12.60 -9.09 1.17
CA SER A 258 12.69 -10.29 1.98
C SER A 258 11.50 -11.22 1.78
N VAL A 259 11.71 -12.51 2.04
CA VAL A 259 10.72 -13.58 1.90
C VAL A 259 10.84 -14.52 3.08
N GLY A 260 9.70 -14.92 3.66
CA GLY A 260 9.62 -15.92 4.73
C GLY A 260 10.32 -15.53 6.04
N THR A 261 10.69 -14.27 6.23
CA THR A 261 11.44 -13.84 7.42
C THR A 261 10.56 -13.75 8.66
N LYS A 262 11.20 -13.67 9.84
CA LYS A 262 10.49 -13.50 11.11
C LYS A 262 9.75 -12.17 11.18
N GLU A 263 10.26 -11.14 10.50
CA GLU A 263 9.62 -9.83 10.41
C GLU A 263 8.31 -9.92 9.63
N ILE A 264 8.26 -10.71 8.55
CA ILE A 264 7.02 -10.96 7.81
C ILE A 264 6.03 -11.74 8.68
N ALA A 265 6.50 -12.76 9.43
CA ALA A 265 5.65 -13.49 10.36
C ALA A 265 5.06 -12.60 11.46
N ALA A 266 5.88 -11.72 12.04
CA ALA A 266 5.45 -10.78 13.05
C ALA A 266 4.42 -9.77 12.49
N GLU A 267 4.58 -9.33 11.24
CA GLU A 267 3.58 -8.47 10.57
C GLU A 267 2.26 -9.19 10.36
N LEU A 268 2.26 -10.42 9.81
CA LEU A 268 1.03 -11.18 9.61
C LEU A 268 0.28 -11.43 10.92
N GLU A 269 1.02 -11.74 11.98
CA GLU A 269 0.44 -11.91 13.32
C GLU A 269 -0.09 -10.59 13.89
N ALA A 270 0.60 -9.46 13.70
CA ALA A 270 0.12 -8.16 14.13
C ALA A 270 -1.17 -7.75 13.41
N GLU A 271 -1.24 -7.98 12.09
CA GLU A 271 -2.44 -7.74 11.28
C GLU A 271 -3.60 -8.63 11.71
N ALA A 272 -3.36 -9.94 11.90
CA ALA A 272 -4.36 -10.87 12.39
C ALA A 272 -4.92 -10.42 13.76
N ASN A 273 -4.05 -9.99 14.68
CA ASN A 273 -4.49 -9.51 15.99
C ASN A 273 -5.26 -8.19 15.93
N ALA A 274 -4.94 -7.29 15.00
CA ALA A 274 -5.71 -6.06 14.78
C ALA A 274 -7.10 -6.35 14.18
N LEU A 275 -7.18 -7.28 13.22
CA LEU A 275 -8.43 -7.71 12.61
C LEU A 275 -9.31 -8.49 13.59
N GLU A 276 -8.73 -9.35 14.44
CA GLU A 276 -9.48 -10.08 15.46
C GLU A 276 -10.11 -9.11 16.48
N GLN A 277 -9.37 -8.08 16.91
CA GLN A 277 -9.92 -7.04 17.78
C GLN A 277 -11.08 -6.30 17.10
N TYR A 278 -10.97 -6.00 15.81
CA TYR A 278 -12.04 -5.36 15.06
C TYR A 278 -13.26 -6.28 14.88
N SER A 279 -13.05 -7.58 14.63
CA SER A 279 -14.13 -8.58 14.54
C SER A 279 -14.93 -8.63 15.86
N LYS A 280 -14.25 -8.78 17.00
CA LYS A 280 -14.87 -8.75 18.35
C LYS A 280 -15.64 -7.46 18.61
N HIS A 281 -15.11 -6.33 18.16
CA HIS A 281 -15.82 -5.05 18.26
C HIS A 281 -17.12 -5.03 17.45
N LEU A 282 -17.13 -5.62 16.25
CA LEU A 282 -18.33 -5.71 15.42
C LEU A 282 -19.40 -6.66 15.97
N GLU A 283 -19.02 -7.68 16.75
CA GLU A 283 -19.98 -8.52 17.46
C GLU A 283 -20.79 -7.70 18.49
N MET A 284 -20.11 -6.80 19.21
CA MET A 284 -20.74 -5.92 20.19
C MET A 284 -21.48 -4.74 19.54
N TYR A 285 -20.93 -4.23 18.44
CA TYR A 285 -21.42 -3.04 17.73
C TYR A 285 -21.59 -3.33 16.23
N PRO A 286 -22.60 -4.12 15.82
CA PRO A 286 -22.79 -4.48 14.43
C PRO A 286 -23.00 -3.25 13.54
N ILE A 287 -22.29 -3.21 12.42
CA ILE A 287 -22.55 -2.21 11.37
C ILE A 287 -23.91 -2.53 10.76
N ARG A 288 -24.79 -1.53 10.71
CA ARG A 288 -26.11 -1.67 10.06
C ARG A 288 -25.93 -2.03 8.59
N ASP A 289 -26.81 -2.88 8.07
CA ASP A 289 -26.83 -3.31 6.66
C ASP A 289 -26.69 -2.12 5.70
N GLU A 290 -25.46 -1.86 5.29
CA GLU A 290 -25.15 -0.92 4.24
C GLU A 290 -25.07 -1.71 2.95
N HIS A 291 -25.90 -1.33 1.99
CA HIS A 291 -25.84 -1.88 0.65
C HIS A 291 -24.41 -1.71 0.09
N TRP A 292 -23.74 -2.81 -0.24
CA TRP A 292 -22.30 -2.84 -0.51
C TRP A 292 -21.84 -1.80 -1.55
N GLN A 293 -22.64 -1.50 -2.58
CA GLN A 293 -22.34 -0.46 -3.56
C GLN A 293 -22.22 0.94 -2.93
N LYS A 294 -23.05 1.27 -1.93
CA LYS A 294 -22.98 2.55 -1.21
C LYS A 294 -21.71 2.63 -0.38
N TRP A 295 -21.39 1.53 0.32
CA TRP A 295 -20.16 1.39 1.07
C TRP A 295 -18.93 1.63 0.19
N MET A 296 -18.88 1.00 -0.98
CA MET A 296 -17.76 1.19 -1.89
C MET A 296 -17.62 2.63 -2.42
N VAL A 297 -18.74 3.24 -2.83
CA VAL A 297 -18.72 4.63 -3.31
C VAL A 297 -18.24 5.55 -2.21
N ARG A 298 -18.68 5.35 -0.96
CA ARG A 298 -18.16 6.09 0.21
C ARG A 298 -16.66 5.89 0.37
N LEU A 299 -16.19 4.65 0.31
CA LEU A 299 -14.79 4.31 0.53
C LEU A 299 -13.88 5.04 -0.47
N ALA A 300 -14.25 4.99 -1.75
CA ALA A 300 -13.54 5.64 -2.85
C ALA A 300 -13.53 7.18 -2.77
N THR A 301 -14.70 7.77 -2.48
CA THR A 301 -14.90 9.22 -2.62
C THR A 301 -14.62 9.99 -1.32
N ASN A 302 -14.81 9.36 -0.16
CA ASN A 302 -14.72 10.00 1.15
C ASN A 302 -13.56 9.47 1.99
N VAL A 303 -13.43 8.15 2.14
CA VAL A 303 -12.49 7.56 3.12
C VAL A 303 -11.05 7.67 2.64
N TRP A 304 -10.76 7.29 1.40
CA TRP A 304 -9.39 7.36 0.89
C TRP A 304 -8.90 8.78 0.64
N THR A 305 -9.82 9.75 0.52
CA THR A 305 -9.47 11.13 0.16
C THR A 305 -9.15 12.01 1.36
N LYS A 306 -9.46 11.57 2.59
CA LYS A 306 -9.33 12.36 3.82
C LYS A 306 -8.83 11.49 4.97
N PRO A 307 -8.15 12.04 5.99
CA PRO A 307 -7.80 11.28 7.19
C PRO A 307 -9.07 10.70 7.84
N PRO A 308 -9.08 9.42 8.26
CA PRO A 308 -10.24 8.85 8.93
C PRO A 308 -10.43 9.53 10.28
N ASN A 309 -11.68 9.57 10.76
CA ASN A 309 -11.92 9.92 12.14
C ASN A 309 -11.65 8.68 13.00
N LEU A 310 -10.61 8.74 13.84
CA LEU A 310 -10.17 7.64 14.70
C LEU A 310 -11.21 7.21 15.76
N ARG A 311 -12.29 7.98 15.93
CA ARG A 311 -13.46 7.61 16.75
C ARG A 311 -14.50 6.77 16.00
N PHE A 312 -14.20 6.33 14.78
CA PHE A 312 -15.04 5.43 14.01
C PHE A 312 -14.16 4.31 13.45
N THR A 313 -14.06 3.20 14.18
CA THR A 313 -13.22 2.02 13.82
C THR A 313 -13.45 1.56 12.38
N SER A 314 -14.69 1.61 11.90
CA SER A 314 -15.04 1.29 10.52
C SER A 314 -14.32 2.17 9.49
N GLN A 315 -14.18 3.47 9.73
CA GLN A 315 -13.42 4.34 8.82
C GLN A 315 -11.93 4.03 8.83
N VAL A 316 -11.39 3.60 9.98
CA VAL A 316 -9.98 3.22 10.11
C VAL A 316 -9.72 1.94 9.31
N TYR A 317 -10.58 0.92 9.47
CA TYR A 317 -10.53 -0.31 8.67
C TYR A 317 -10.67 -0.02 7.17
N GLU A 318 -11.68 0.75 6.76
CA GLU A 318 -11.92 1.13 5.36
C GLU A 318 -10.73 1.91 4.77
N ALA A 319 -10.08 2.75 5.58
CA ALA A 319 -8.88 3.47 5.20
C ALA A 319 -7.63 2.60 5.18
N ALA A 320 -7.65 1.36 5.64
CA ALA A 320 -6.55 0.40 5.51
C ALA A 320 -6.71 -0.53 4.29
N LEU A 321 -7.93 -0.71 3.78
CA LEU A 321 -8.22 -1.58 2.63
C LEU A 321 -7.64 -1.09 1.30
N ALA A 322 -7.27 -2.00 0.40
CA ALA A 322 -6.86 -1.66 -0.96
C ALA A 322 -8.02 -1.76 -1.97
N PHE A 323 -9.00 -2.61 -1.67
CA PHE A 323 -10.15 -2.89 -2.52
C PHE A 323 -11.45 -2.53 -1.82
N ALA A 324 -12.39 -1.98 -2.58
CA ALA A 324 -13.78 -1.84 -2.18
C ALA A 324 -14.57 -3.00 -2.82
N ASP A 325 -14.41 -4.22 -2.32
CA ASP A 325 -15.08 -5.42 -2.84
C ASP A 325 -15.78 -6.20 -1.71
N SER A 326 -16.77 -7.01 -2.08
CA SER A 326 -17.57 -7.81 -1.16
C SER A 326 -16.76 -8.75 -0.24
N PRO A 327 -15.61 -9.35 -0.65
CA PRO A 327 -14.79 -10.13 0.26
C PRO A 327 -14.15 -9.32 1.40
N TYR A 328 -14.16 -7.99 1.35
CA TYR A 328 -13.62 -7.12 2.39
C TYR A 328 -14.69 -6.34 3.14
N LEU A 329 -15.96 -6.76 3.03
CA LEU A 329 -17.00 -6.19 3.89
C LEU A 329 -16.65 -6.48 5.36
N PRO A 330 -16.88 -5.51 6.25
CA PRO A 330 -16.61 -5.66 7.68
C PRO A 330 -17.67 -6.54 8.34
N LEU A 331 -17.69 -7.83 7.98
CA LEU A 331 -18.51 -8.87 8.57
C LEU A 331 -17.62 -9.73 9.44
N THR A 332 -18.09 -10.12 10.63
CA THR A 332 -17.31 -10.93 11.59
C THR A 332 -16.83 -12.22 10.93
N THR A 333 -17.71 -12.96 10.25
CA THR A 333 -17.36 -14.18 9.51
C THR A 333 -16.27 -13.99 8.47
N THR A 334 -16.24 -12.84 7.80
CA THR A 334 -15.24 -12.51 6.78
C THR A 334 -13.91 -12.17 7.43
N LEU A 335 -13.94 -11.38 8.52
CA LEU A 335 -12.75 -11.01 9.26
C LEU A 335 -12.12 -12.21 9.95
N ASP A 336 -12.92 -13.08 10.57
CA ASP A 336 -12.45 -14.29 11.23
C ASP A 336 -11.77 -15.24 10.23
N ALA A 337 -12.37 -15.45 9.06
CA ALA A 337 -11.76 -16.22 7.99
C ALA A 337 -10.44 -15.61 7.50
N LEU A 338 -10.35 -14.28 7.42
CA LEU A 338 -9.11 -13.59 7.07
C LEU A 338 -8.05 -13.69 8.18
N VAL A 339 -8.44 -13.62 9.44
CA VAL A 339 -7.56 -13.81 10.62
C VAL A 339 -6.96 -15.21 10.60
N ASP A 340 -7.80 -16.23 10.42
CA ASP A 340 -7.36 -17.63 10.32
C ASP A 340 -6.41 -17.80 9.12
N ASP A 341 -6.79 -17.25 7.97
CA ASP A 341 -5.96 -17.33 6.76
C ASP A 341 -4.56 -16.73 6.96
N LEU A 342 -4.45 -15.57 7.62
CA LEU A 342 -3.18 -14.90 7.90
C LEU A 342 -2.32 -15.70 8.89
N ARG A 343 -2.93 -16.28 9.93
CA ARG A 343 -2.23 -17.09 10.96
C ARG A 343 -1.78 -18.44 10.43
N GLU A 344 -2.54 -19.04 9.51
CA GLU A 344 -2.19 -20.31 8.87
C GLU A 344 -1.07 -20.18 7.84
N ARG A 345 -0.70 -18.94 7.44
CA ARG A 345 0.39 -18.71 6.50
C ARG A 345 1.70 -19.23 7.07
N ARG A 346 2.07 -20.41 6.59
CA ARG A 346 3.40 -20.96 6.83
C ARG A 346 4.42 -20.07 6.15
N MET A 347 5.40 -19.63 6.93
CA MET A 347 6.55 -18.95 6.39
C MET A 347 7.27 -19.88 5.41
N TYR A 348 7.80 -19.30 4.36
CA TYR A 348 8.67 -20.03 3.46
C TYR A 348 9.87 -20.62 4.23
N ASP A 349 10.08 -21.93 4.09
CA ASP A 349 11.11 -22.68 4.82
C ASP A 349 12.56 -22.22 4.53
N LYS A 350 12.77 -21.42 3.48
CA LYS A 350 14.07 -20.84 3.10
C LYS A 350 13.99 -19.32 3.15
N PRO A 351 13.95 -18.72 4.34
CA PRO A 351 13.92 -17.27 4.46
C PRO A 351 15.15 -16.66 3.80
N PHE A 352 14.96 -15.57 3.07
CA PHE A 352 16.08 -14.80 2.54
C PHE A 352 15.77 -13.31 2.49
N THR A 353 16.83 -12.53 2.49
CA THR A 353 16.79 -11.07 2.28
C THR A 353 17.83 -10.72 1.22
N HIS A 354 17.48 -9.82 0.31
CA HIS A 354 18.37 -9.35 -0.73
C HIS A 354 18.34 -7.82 -0.83
N VAL A 355 19.48 -7.24 -1.19
CA VAL A 355 19.66 -5.81 -1.47
C VAL A 355 19.89 -5.67 -2.96
N PRO A 356 18.94 -5.09 -3.73
CA PRO A 356 19.10 -4.96 -5.17
C PRO A 356 20.34 -4.16 -5.56
N THR A 357 20.99 -4.60 -6.64
CA THR A 357 22.17 -3.93 -7.22
C THR A 357 21.84 -3.11 -8.47
N ALA A 358 20.55 -3.03 -8.83
CA ALA A 358 20.07 -2.30 -10.00
C ALA A 358 20.47 -0.81 -9.91
N THR A 359 20.94 -0.26 -11.04
CA THR A 359 21.27 1.16 -11.17
C THR A 359 20.22 1.85 -12.04
N PHE A 360 19.87 3.08 -11.67
CA PHE A 360 18.98 3.89 -12.50
C PHE A 360 19.77 4.47 -13.68
N PRO A 361 19.26 4.38 -14.92
CA PRO A 361 19.92 4.97 -16.08
C PRO A 361 19.94 6.51 -15.96
N ARG A 362 20.94 7.16 -16.54
CA ARG A 362 21.04 8.64 -16.47
C ARG A 362 19.82 9.28 -17.14
N PRO A 363 19.25 10.38 -16.59
CA PRO A 363 18.06 11.03 -17.16
C PRO A 363 18.17 11.37 -18.66
N ALA A 364 19.35 11.81 -19.12
CA ALA A 364 19.59 12.12 -20.53
C ALA A 364 19.54 10.90 -21.48
N THR A 365 19.50 9.68 -20.94
CA THR A 365 19.49 8.42 -21.69
C THR A 365 18.16 7.68 -21.62
N LEU A 366 17.12 8.30 -21.04
CA LEU A 366 15.81 7.66 -20.91
C LEU A 366 15.16 7.46 -22.29
N VAL A 367 14.92 6.20 -22.62
CA VAL A 367 14.27 5.78 -23.87
C VAL A 367 12.79 5.52 -23.58
N PRO A 368 11.84 5.98 -24.42
CA PRO A 368 10.43 5.62 -24.29
C PRO A 368 10.20 4.11 -24.33
N SER A 369 9.29 3.62 -23.49
CA SER A 369 8.81 2.24 -23.53
C SER A 369 7.91 2.03 -24.73
N PRO A 370 7.89 0.81 -25.31
CA PRO A 370 6.90 0.48 -26.34
C PRO A 370 5.48 0.67 -25.79
N PRO A 371 4.51 0.97 -26.67
CA PRO A 371 3.11 1.08 -26.27
C PRO A 371 2.65 -0.24 -25.61
N PRO A 372 1.73 -0.18 -24.63
CA PRO A 372 1.27 -1.39 -23.94
C PRO A 372 0.59 -2.35 -24.92
N ARG A 373 0.79 -3.66 -24.75
CA ARG A 373 0.20 -4.65 -25.65
C ARG A 373 -1.31 -4.73 -25.42
N VAL A 374 -2.08 -4.65 -26.50
CA VAL A 374 -3.53 -4.84 -26.46
C VAL A 374 -3.81 -6.33 -26.56
N VAL A 375 -4.05 -6.98 -25.42
CA VAL A 375 -4.52 -8.37 -25.37
C VAL A 375 -6.04 -8.33 -25.51
N LYS A 376 -6.58 -8.95 -26.57
CA LYS A 376 -8.02 -9.14 -26.68
C LYS A 376 -8.44 -10.12 -25.58
N PRO A 377 -9.40 -9.79 -24.69
CA PRO A 377 -9.84 -10.72 -23.67
C PRO A 377 -10.33 -12.00 -24.36
N LYS A 378 -9.83 -13.16 -23.91
CA LYS A 378 -10.40 -14.45 -24.30
C LYS A 378 -11.81 -14.50 -23.69
N TRP A 379 -12.82 -14.19 -24.50
CA TRP A 379 -14.20 -14.30 -24.08
C TRP A 379 -14.55 -15.78 -23.98
N ASN A 380 -14.42 -16.33 -22.77
CA ASN A 380 -14.87 -17.68 -22.47
C ASN A 380 -16.39 -17.58 -22.27
N GLY A 381 -17.14 -17.55 -23.37
CA GLY A 381 -18.59 -17.37 -23.36
C GLY A 381 -19.25 -18.41 -22.45
N THR A 382 -19.78 -17.96 -21.31
CA THR A 382 -20.91 -18.54 -20.59
C THR A 382 -21.31 -17.56 -19.50
N PHE A 383 -22.48 -16.93 -19.66
CA PHE A 383 -23.24 -16.31 -18.58
C PHE A 383 -24.58 -17.04 -18.51
#